data_AF-A0A932N128-F1
#
_entry.id   AF-A0A932N128-F1
#
_cell.length_a   1.000
_cell.length_b   1.000
_cell.length_c   1.000
_cell.angle_alpha   90.00
_cell.angle_beta   90.00
_cell.angle_gamma   90.00
#
_symmetry.space_group_name_H-M   'P 1'
#
loop_
_entity.id
_entity.type
_entity.pdbx_description
1 polymer ?
#
loop_
_entity_poly.entity_id
_entity_poly.type
_entity_poly.pdbx_seq_one_letter_code
_entity_poly.pdbx_strand_id
1 'polypeptide(L)'
;MPLTPADVHNVAFSKPPIGKRGYNEDEVDAFLDLVENELTRLIEENADLRQRVSELDSELAGARSGGVQATQSIPVYQPEPEPEPQPAAPVYEAPPAPAPAPAAPISEEAHLKAARVLALAQDTADRLTGSAQAESDKLLADARANAEATISEANRTAEATLADARSRADAMLADAQTRSETQLRQAQEKADALQADAERKHSEIMGTINQQRTVLEGRLEQLRTFEREYRTRLKTYLESQLEELGQRGSAAPVDSSAGNEGFNQYNRGNN
;
A
#
# COMPACT_ATOMS: atom_id res chain seq x y z
N MET A 1 2.06 0.81 28.83
CA MET A 1 2.05 -0.47 28.10
C MET A 1 1.19 -0.25 26.87
N PRO A 2 1.65 -0.58 25.65
CA PRO A 2 0.81 -0.43 24.46
C PRO A 2 -0.34 -1.43 24.53
N LEU A 3 -1.52 -1.01 24.08
CA LEU A 3 -2.70 -1.86 23.93
C LEU A 3 -2.38 -2.95 22.89
N THR A 4 -2.66 -4.21 23.19
CA THR A 4 -2.55 -5.32 22.22
C THR A 4 -3.92 -5.65 21.62
N PRO A 5 -3.99 -6.30 20.44
CA PRO A 5 -5.25 -6.79 19.89
C PRO A 5 -5.99 -7.71 20.89
N ALA A 6 -5.24 -8.55 21.60
CA ALA A 6 -5.79 -9.41 22.66
C ALA A 6 -6.38 -8.61 23.84
N ASP A 7 -5.84 -7.44 24.16
CA ASP A 7 -6.40 -6.57 25.19
C ASP A 7 -7.73 -5.94 24.75
N VAL A 8 -7.88 -5.65 23.45
CA VAL A 8 -9.14 -5.15 22.86
C VAL A 8 -10.19 -6.25 22.85
N HIS A 9 -9.81 -7.47 22.46
CA HIS A 9 -10.71 -8.61 22.42
C HIS A 9 -11.24 -8.99 23.82
N ASN A 10 -10.39 -8.91 24.85
CA ASN A 10 -10.74 -9.32 26.21
C ASN A 10 -11.33 -8.18 27.07
N VAL A 11 -11.57 -6.99 26.49
CA VAL A 11 -12.10 -5.87 27.25
C VAL A 11 -13.55 -6.13 27.66
N ALA A 12 -13.88 -5.91 28.93
CA ALA A 12 -15.23 -6.04 29.44
C ALA A 12 -15.70 -4.70 30.03
N PHE A 13 -16.80 -4.16 29.50
CA PHE A 13 -17.41 -2.93 30.00
C PHE A 13 -18.48 -3.24 31.05
N SER A 14 -18.53 -2.45 32.13
CA SER A 14 -19.57 -2.56 33.16
C SER A 14 -20.90 -2.03 32.64
N LYS A 15 -22.02 -2.67 33.02
CA LYS A 15 -23.36 -2.17 32.68
C LYS A 15 -23.61 -0.77 33.25
N PRO A 16 -24.32 0.11 32.54
CA PRO A 16 -24.63 1.45 33.01
C PRO A 16 -25.34 1.43 34.37
N PRO A 17 -25.06 2.39 35.27
CA PRO A 17 -25.81 2.53 36.52
C PRO A 17 -27.31 2.68 36.26
N ILE A 18 -28.13 2.11 37.14
CA ILE A 18 -29.60 2.10 37.01
C ILE A 18 -30.12 3.52 36.74
N GLY A 19 -30.88 3.68 35.66
CA GLY A 19 -31.47 4.96 35.24
C GLY A 19 -30.65 5.78 34.24
N LYS A 20 -29.45 5.33 33.83
CA LYS A 20 -28.66 5.94 32.76
C LYS A 20 -28.67 5.06 31.51
N ARG A 21 -28.72 5.69 30.33
CA ARG A 21 -28.59 4.99 29.05
C ARG A 21 -27.10 4.76 28.75
N GLY A 22 -26.78 3.56 28.28
CA GLY A 22 -25.44 3.20 27.79
C GLY A 22 -25.38 3.17 26.28
N TYR A 23 -24.20 2.82 25.75
CA TYR A 23 -24.04 2.45 24.35
C TYR A 23 -24.71 1.11 24.05
N ASN A 24 -25.04 0.90 22.78
CA ASN A 24 -25.57 -0.38 22.30
C ASN A 24 -24.43 -1.41 22.27
N GLU A 25 -24.62 -2.56 22.94
CA GLU A 25 -23.61 -3.61 23.06
C GLU A 25 -23.19 -4.10 21.66
N ASP A 26 -24.14 -4.34 20.75
CA ASP A 26 -23.86 -4.83 19.39
C ASP A 26 -23.02 -3.84 18.55
N GLU A 27 -23.26 -2.53 18.70
CA GLU A 27 -22.51 -1.49 17.98
C GLU A 27 -21.11 -1.31 18.56
N VAL A 28 -20.97 -1.47 19.87
CA VAL A 28 -19.67 -1.43 20.55
C VAL A 28 -18.84 -2.64 20.15
N ASP A 29 -19.41 -3.84 20.16
CA ASP A 29 -18.70 -5.06 19.76
C ASP A 29 -18.23 -4.99 18.29
N ALA A 30 -19.10 -4.56 17.36
CA ALA A 30 -18.72 -4.37 15.97
C ALA A 30 -17.61 -3.31 15.77
N PHE A 31 -17.58 -2.28 16.61
CA PHE A 31 -16.50 -1.30 16.59
C PHE A 31 -15.19 -1.86 17.16
N LEU A 32 -15.25 -2.66 18.24
CA LEU A 32 -14.08 -3.32 18.82
C LEU A 32 -13.45 -4.32 17.84
N ASP A 33 -14.25 -5.06 17.08
CA ASP A 33 -13.76 -5.94 16.00
C ASP A 33 -12.96 -5.15 14.96
N LEU A 34 -13.46 -3.97 14.55
CA LEU A 34 -12.76 -3.10 13.60
C LEU A 34 -11.46 -2.55 14.19
N VAL A 35 -11.47 -2.17 15.46
CA VAL A 35 -10.27 -1.70 16.18
C VAL A 35 -9.24 -2.82 16.33
N GLU A 36 -9.66 -4.04 16.66
CA GLU A 36 -8.78 -5.21 16.79
C GLU A 36 -8.08 -5.53 15.47
N ASN A 37 -8.84 -5.54 14.38
CA ASN A 37 -8.31 -5.80 13.03
C ASN A 37 -7.31 -4.72 12.60
N GLU A 38 -7.64 -3.43 12.79
CA GLU A 38 -6.75 -2.34 12.39
C GLU A 38 -5.51 -2.27 13.28
N LEU A 39 -5.63 -2.59 14.58
CA LEU A 39 -4.49 -2.66 15.48
C LEU A 39 -3.54 -3.80 15.10
N THR A 40 -4.08 -4.96 14.71
CA THR A 40 -3.28 -6.09 14.19
C THR A 40 -2.52 -5.67 12.93
N ARG A 41 -3.23 -5.09 11.96
CA ARG A 41 -2.64 -4.58 10.72
C ARG A 41 -1.55 -3.55 10.98
N LEU A 42 -1.78 -2.58 11.87
CA LEU A 42 -0.80 -1.55 12.21
C LEU A 42 0.45 -2.14 12.87
N ILE A 43 0.30 -3.17 13.69
CA ILE A 43 1.43 -3.86 14.34
C ILE A 43 2.26 -4.60 13.28
N GLU A 44 1.62 -5.32 12.36
CA GLU A 44 2.29 -5.99 11.24
C GLU A 44 3.00 -4.98 10.33
N GLU A 45 2.32 -3.90 9.95
CA GLU A 45 2.92 -2.84 9.13
C GLU A 45 4.10 -2.16 9.85
N ASN A 46 4.01 -1.93 11.16
CA ASN A 46 5.15 -1.37 11.91
C ASN A 46 6.33 -2.35 11.97
N ALA A 47 6.06 -3.66 12.08
CA ALA A 47 7.09 -4.69 12.06
C ALA A 47 7.79 -4.73 10.70
N ASP A 48 7.03 -4.74 9.61
CA ASP A 48 7.55 -4.73 8.23
C ASP A 48 8.35 -3.44 7.95
N LEU A 49 7.85 -2.28 8.36
CA LEU A 49 8.55 -1.00 8.23
C LEU A 49 9.86 -1.00 9.01
N ARG A 50 9.86 -1.51 10.25
CA ARG A 50 11.09 -1.63 11.05
C ARG A 50 12.10 -2.58 10.41
N GLN A 51 11.64 -3.68 9.83
CA GLN A 51 12.51 -4.60 9.09
C GLN A 51 13.12 -3.88 7.87
N ARG A 52 12.30 -3.17 7.10
CA ARG A 52 12.75 -2.44 5.91
C ARG A 52 13.73 -1.32 6.24
N VAL A 53 13.52 -0.60 7.35
CA VAL A 53 14.48 0.39 7.86
C VAL A 53 15.80 -0.29 8.24
N SER A 54 15.75 -1.44 8.93
CA SER A 54 16.95 -2.20 9.28
C SER A 54 17.71 -2.72 8.05
N GLU A 55 17.00 -3.16 7.01
CA GLU A 55 17.58 -3.59 5.73
C GLU A 55 18.25 -2.41 5.02
N LEU A 56 17.55 -1.27 4.90
CA LEU A 56 18.12 -0.05 4.32
C LEU A 56 19.31 0.48 5.10
N ASP A 57 19.27 0.43 6.43
CA ASP A 57 20.41 0.81 7.28
C ASP A 57 21.61 -0.14 7.05
N SER A 58 21.35 -1.42 6.82
CA SER A 58 22.38 -2.42 6.49
C SER A 58 22.95 -2.20 5.09
N GLU A 59 22.11 -1.86 4.10
CA GLU A 59 22.53 -1.49 2.75
C GLU A 59 23.30 -0.17 2.74
N LEU A 60 22.88 0.82 3.52
CA LEU A 60 23.58 2.10 3.68
C LEU A 60 24.90 1.91 4.44
N ALA A 61 24.93 1.06 5.47
CA ALA A 61 26.18 0.67 6.12
C ALA A 61 27.09 -0.06 5.15
N GLY A 62 26.53 -0.97 4.34
CA GLY A 62 27.20 -1.69 3.26
C GLY A 62 27.75 -0.77 2.17
N ALA A 63 26.99 0.24 1.77
CA ALA A 63 27.38 1.24 0.78
C ALA A 63 28.36 2.28 1.36
N ARG A 64 28.26 2.62 2.66
CA ARG A 64 29.27 3.40 3.38
C ARG A 64 30.56 2.62 3.56
N SER A 65 30.50 1.31 3.83
CA SER A 65 31.67 0.44 3.83
C SER A 65 32.19 0.14 2.42
N GLY A 66 31.30 0.14 1.41
CA GLY A 66 31.62 -0.03 -0.01
C GLY A 66 32.25 1.22 -0.61
N GLY A 67 31.90 2.40 -0.11
CA GLY A 67 32.57 3.69 -0.36
C GLY A 67 33.92 3.83 0.36
N VAL A 68 34.27 2.87 1.23
CA VAL A 68 35.61 2.75 1.85
C VAL A 68 36.31 1.43 1.44
N GLN A 69 35.66 0.58 0.64
CA GLN A 69 36.30 -0.55 -0.07
C GLN A 69 36.77 -0.14 -1.46
N ALA A 70 37.36 1.05 -1.54
CA ALA A 70 38.44 1.36 -2.47
C ALA A 70 39.63 1.98 -1.72
N THR A 71 39.88 1.53 -0.49
CA THR A 71 41.26 1.31 -0.06
C THR A 71 41.37 -0.18 0.15
N GLN A 72 41.81 -0.83 -0.92
CA GLN A 72 42.58 -2.05 -0.82
C GLN A 72 43.39 -1.97 0.47
N SER A 73 43.42 -3.05 1.24
CA SER A 73 44.59 -3.37 2.03
C SER A 73 45.77 -3.33 1.04
N ILE A 74 46.34 -2.14 0.88
CA ILE A 74 47.69 -1.95 0.43
C ILE A 74 48.43 -2.93 1.32
N PRO A 75 49.12 -3.95 0.76
CA PRO A 75 49.99 -4.77 1.58
C PRO A 75 50.79 -3.75 2.38
N VAL A 76 50.70 -3.81 3.71
CA VAL A 76 51.59 -3.00 4.54
C VAL A 76 52.95 -3.39 4.02
N TYR A 77 53.54 -2.47 3.25
CA TYR A 77 54.95 -2.47 2.95
C TYR A 77 55.53 -2.27 4.33
N GLN A 78 55.66 -3.39 5.05
CA GLN A 78 56.70 -3.55 6.04
C GLN A 78 57.90 -3.02 5.28
N PRO A 79 58.48 -1.87 5.69
CA PRO A 79 59.60 -1.32 4.98
C PRO A 79 60.55 -2.49 4.86
N GLU A 80 60.68 -2.98 3.64
CA GLU A 80 61.81 -3.81 3.28
C GLU A 80 62.96 -2.97 3.80
N PRO A 81 63.71 -3.49 4.79
CA PRO A 81 64.72 -2.71 5.47
C PRO A 81 65.49 -2.06 4.35
N GLU A 82 65.42 -0.73 4.34
CA GLU A 82 66.23 0.14 3.50
C GLU A 82 67.55 -0.60 3.39
N PRO A 83 67.99 -1.04 2.17
CA PRO A 83 69.18 -1.87 2.07
C PRO A 83 70.19 -1.16 2.95
N GLU A 84 70.56 -1.82 4.07
CA GLU A 84 71.47 -1.24 5.04
C GLU A 84 72.53 -0.59 4.19
N PRO A 85 72.81 0.72 4.37
CA PRO A 85 73.71 1.43 3.48
C PRO A 85 74.89 0.51 3.29
N GLN A 86 74.99 -0.07 2.08
CA GLN A 86 76.01 -1.06 1.79
C GLN A 86 77.27 -0.36 2.27
N PRO A 87 78.02 -0.97 3.22
CA PRO A 87 79.05 -0.29 3.97
C PRO A 87 79.82 0.50 2.95
N ALA A 88 79.74 1.84 3.10
CA ALA A 88 80.22 2.81 2.15
C ALA A 88 81.42 2.20 1.46
N ALA A 89 81.28 1.88 0.16
CA ALA A 89 82.33 1.28 -0.65
C ALA A 89 83.63 1.90 -0.16
N PRO A 90 84.57 1.07 0.37
CA PRO A 90 85.47 1.45 1.44
C PRO A 90 85.90 2.87 1.17
N VAL A 91 85.57 3.78 2.10
CA VAL A 91 86.16 5.12 2.07
C VAL A 91 87.63 4.86 1.81
N TYR A 92 88.05 5.11 0.59
CA TYR A 92 89.45 5.12 0.24
C TYR A 92 89.89 6.35 1.03
N GLU A 93 90.31 6.09 2.26
CA GLU A 93 91.12 7.00 3.03
C GLU A 93 92.29 7.24 2.11
N ALA A 94 92.21 8.36 1.39
CA ALA A 94 93.23 8.76 0.46
C ALA A 94 94.53 8.69 1.26
N PRO A 95 95.53 7.89 0.83
CA PRO A 95 96.80 7.83 1.52
C PRO A 95 97.31 9.27 1.72
N PRO A 96 97.96 9.58 2.85
CA PRO A 96 98.43 10.93 3.13
C PRO A 96 99.16 11.43 1.90
N ALA A 97 98.68 12.55 1.34
CA ALA A 97 99.27 13.17 0.17
C ALA A 97 100.78 13.26 0.40
N PRO A 98 101.62 12.60 -0.43
CA PRO A 98 103.05 12.82 -0.35
C PRO A 98 103.29 14.32 -0.56
N ALA A 99 104.18 14.89 0.24
CA ALA A 99 104.69 16.25 0.05
C ALA A 99 104.94 16.50 -1.46
N PRO A 100 104.66 17.71 -1.97
CA PRO A 100 104.62 17.97 -3.40
C PRO A 100 105.95 17.56 -4.05
N ALA A 101 105.94 16.41 -4.72
CA ALA A 101 107.04 16.00 -5.56
C ALA A 101 107.02 16.90 -6.81
N PRO A 102 108.20 17.27 -7.37
CA PRO A 102 108.26 18.19 -8.49
C PRO A 102 107.44 17.64 -9.65
N ALA A 103 106.55 18.46 -10.22
CA ALA A 103 105.78 18.13 -11.40
C ALA A 103 106.73 17.64 -12.52
N ALA A 104 106.68 16.34 -12.81
CA ALA A 104 107.22 15.82 -14.06
C ALA A 104 106.43 16.46 -15.21
N PRO A 105 107.05 16.79 -16.35
CA PRO A 105 106.35 17.40 -17.46
C PRO A 105 105.28 16.42 -17.95
N ILE A 106 104.02 16.76 -17.68
CA ILE A 106 102.88 16.04 -18.23
C ILE A 106 102.99 16.22 -19.75
N SER A 107 103.15 15.13 -20.48
CA SER A 107 103.23 15.21 -21.92
C SER A 107 101.88 15.70 -22.45
N GLU A 108 101.92 16.58 -23.43
CA GLU A 108 100.78 17.15 -24.16
C GLU A 108 99.80 16.05 -24.64
N GLU A 109 100.33 14.85 -24.90
CA GLU A 109 99.60 13.66 -25.31
C GLU A 109 98.64 13.09 -24.24
N ALA A 110 98.95 13.22 -22.95
CA ALA A 110 98.09 12.74 -21.86
C ALA A 110 96.84 13.64 -21.69
N HIS A 111 97.00 14.96 -21.84
CA HIS A 111 95.88 15.90 -21.83
C HIS A 111 94.93 15.68 -23.02
N LEU A 112 95.48 15.37 -24.20
CA LEU A 112 94.69 15.06 -25.40
C LEU A 112 93.88 13.76 -25.24
N LYS A 113 94.45 12.72 -24.61
CA LYS A 113 93.73 11.47 -24.31
C LYS A 113 92.60 11.70 -23.29
N ALA A 114 92.85 12.48 -22.24
CA ALA A 114 91.84 12.83 -21.25
C ALA A 114 90.68 13.66 -21.84
N ALA A 115 90.99 14.66 -22.68
CA ALA A 115 89.97 15.48 -23.34
C ALA A 115 89.08 14.65 -24.28
N ARG A 116 89.66 13.67 -24.97
CA ARG A 116 88.92 12.76 -25.86
C ARG A 116 87.99 11.82 -25.09
N VAL A 117 88.41 11.33 -23.93
CA VAL A 117 87.56 10.52 -23.03
C VAL A 117 86.43 11.35 -22.43
N LEU A 118 86.70 12.59 -22.01
CA LEU A 118 85.67 13.51 -21.53
C LEU A 118 84.65 13.83 -22.62
N ALA A 119 85.09 14.09 -23.86
CA ALA A 119 84.19 14.33 -24.98
C ALA A 119 83.31 13.12 -25.29
N LEU A 120 83.86 11.90 -25.23
CA LEU A 120 83.08 10.67 -25.37
C LEU A 120 82.07 10.49 -24.22
N ALA A 121 82.49 10.76 -22.98
CA ALA A 121 81.61 10.69 -21.82
C ALA A 121 80.46 11.72 -21.92
N GLN A 122 80.75 12.94 -22.35
CA GLN A 122 79.76 13.99 -22.57
C GLN A 122 78.75 13.58 -23.66
N ASP A 123 79.22 13.07 -24.82
CA ASP A 123 78.34 12.56 -25.89
C ASP A 123 77.44 11.41 -25.41
N THR A 124 77.99 10.50 -24.60
CA THR A 124 77.18 9.41 -24.02
C THR A 124 76.14 9.92 -23.03
N ALA A 125 76.48 10.93 -22.22
CA ALA A 125 75.55 11.54 -21.26
C ALA A 125 74.42 12.29 -21.98
N ASP A 126 74.74 13.07 -23.01
CA ASP A 126 73.76 13.79 -23.82
C ASP A 126 72.81 12.83 -24.53
N ARG A 127 73.34 11.73 -25.09
CA ARG A 127 72.53 10.69 -25.75
C ARG A 127 71.61 9.97 -24.77
N LEU A 128 72.12 9.56 -23.61
CA LEU A 128 71.31 8.91 -22.57
C LEU A 128 70.20 9.83 -22.06
N THR A 129 70.51 11.12 -21.87
CA THR A 129 69.54 12.13 -21.46
C THR A 129 68.46 12.30 -22.52
N GLY A 130 68.83 12.40 -23.80
CA GLY A 130 67.88 12.49 -24.91
C GLY A 130 66.99 11.26 -25.03
N SER A 131 67.54 10.04 -24.88
CA SER A 131 66.73 8.81 -24.91
C SER A 131 65.80 8.70 -23.71
N ALA A 132 66.26 9.08 -22.51
CA ALA A 132 65.43 9.06 -21.31
C ALA A 132 64.28 10.08 -21.38
N GLN A 133 64.54 11.28 -21.93
CA GLN A 133 63.50 12.28 -22.19
C GLN A 133 62.47 11.77 -23.20
N ALA A 134 62.91 11.22 -24.33
CA ALA A 134 62.02 10.67 -25.34
C ALA A 134 61.17 9.50 -24.81
N GLU A 135 61.75 8.62 -23.99
CA GLU A 135 61.03 7.52 -23.35
C GLU A 135 60.01 8.02 -22.32
N SER A 136 60.38 9.01 -21.49
CA SER A 136 59.46 9.65 -20.54
C SER A 136 58.30 10.32 -21.25
N ASP A 137 58.56 11.11 -22.29
CA ASP A 137 57.51 11.79 -23.06
C ASP A 137 56.55 10.79 -23.69
N LYS A 138 57.08 9.67 -24.20
CA LYS A 138 56.27 8.58 -24.73
C LYS A 138 55.39 7.95 -23.64
N LEU A 139 55.96 7.63 -22.47
CA LEU A 139 55.20 7.06 -21.36
C LEU A 139 54.08 8.00 -20.88
N LEU A 140 54.35 9.31 -20.82
CA LEU A 140 53.34 10.32 -20.49
C LEU A 140 52.25 10.41 -21.56
N ALA A 141 52.59 10.32 -22.84
CA ALA A 141 51.61 10.29 -23.92
C ALA A 141 50.73 9.04 -23.86
N ASP A 142 51.33 7.86 -23.67
CA ASP A 142 50.61 6.59 -23.55
C ASP A 142 49.72 6.58 -22.31
N ALA A 143 50.21 7.07 -21.16
CA ALA A 143 49.42 7.18 -19.93
C ALA A 143 48.22 8.13 -20.11
N ARG A 144 48.41 9.28 -20.78
CA ARG A 144 47.33 10.21 -21.09
C ARG A 144 46.30 9.59 -22.04
N ALA A 145 46.73 8.92 -23.10
CA ALA A 145 45.85 8.25 -24.05
C ALA A 145 45.02 7.14 -23.38
N ASN A 146 45.65 6.34 -22.51
CA ASN A 146 44.95 5.31 -21.74
C ASN A 146 43.93 5.92 -20.77
N ALA A 147 44.29 6.99 -20.05
CA ALA A 147 43.37 7.68 -19.16
C ALA A 147 42.15 8.25 -19.90
N GLU A 148 42.37 8.88 -21.06
CA GLU A 148 41.31 9.43 -21.89
C GLU A 148 40.40 8.32 -22.46
N ALA A 149 40.98 7.19 -22.87
CA ALA A 149 40.22 6.03 -23.29
C ALA A 149 39.32 5.50 -22.17
N THR A 150 39.85 5.29 -20.96
CA THR A 150 39.07 4.83 -19.79
C THR A 150 37.96 5.80 -19.43
N ILE A 151 38.23 7.11 -19.42
CA ILE A 151 37.19 8.12 -19.15
C ILE A 151 36.10 8.08 -20.22
N SER A 152 36.47 7.95 -21.50
CA SER A 152 35.50 7.87 -22.58
C SER A 152 34.60 6.63 -22.49
N GLU A 153 35.17 5.49 -22.09
CA GLU A 153 34.44 4.24 -21.89
C GLU A 153 33.52 4.31 -20.67
N ALA A 154 34.01 4.86 -19.56
CA ALA A 154 33.21 5.12 -18.37
C ALA A 154 32.03 6.05 -18.67
N ASN A 155 32.24 7.10 -19.46
CA ASN A 155 31.17 8.01 -19.86
C ASN A 155 30.14 7.33 -20.76
N ARG A 156 30.57 6.55 -21.75
CA ARG A 156 29.65 5.80 -22.64
C ARG A 156 28.81 4.78 -21.87
N THR A 157 29.41 4.07 -20.93
CA THR A 157 28.69 3.09 -20.10
C THR A 157 27.72 3.79 -19.13
N ALA A 158 28.11 4.91 -18.54
CA ALA A 158 27.21 5.74 -17.73
C ALA A 158 26.02 6.27 -18.57
N GLU A 159 26.26 6.79 -19.76
CA GLU A 159 25.20 7.28 -20.65
C GLU A 159 24.26 6.15 -21.08
N ALA A 160 24.79 4.98 -21.43
CA ALA A 160 23.99 3.82 -21.81
C ALA A 160 23.10 3.32 -20.66
N THR A 161 23.65 3.23 -19.44
CA THR A 161 22.88 2.82 -18.25
C THR A 161 21.81 3.84 -17.89
N LEU A 162 22.10 5.13 -17.99
CA LEU A 162 21.10 6.19 -17.78
C LEU A 162 19.98 6.16 -18.84
N ALA A 163 20.31 5.89 -20.10
CA ALA A 163 19.33 5.76 -21.16
C ALA A 163 18.42 4.54 -20.97
N ASP A 164 18.99 3.39 -20.61
CA ASP A 164 18.22 2.17 -20.30
C ASP A 164 17.31 2.37 -19.07
N ALA A 165 17.86 2.94 -17.98
CA ALA A 165 17.08 3.24 -16.78
C ALA A 165 15.91 4.19 -17.06
N ARG A 166 16.14 5.25 -17.86
CA ARG A 166 15.07 6.17 -18.28
C ARG A 166 14.02 5.48 -19.12
N SER A 167 14.42 4.71 -20.13
CA SER A 167 13.50 3.94 -20.98
C SER A 167 12.61 2.98 -20.17
N ARG A 168 13.20 2.26 -19.21
CA ARG A 168 12.45 1.37 -18.31
C ARG A 168 11.49 2.13 -17.40
N ALA A 169 11.90 3.29 -16.89
CA ALA A 169 11.05 4.13 -16.06
C ALA A 169 9.86 4.66 -16.88
N ASP A 170 10.09 5.15 -18.09
CA ASP A 170 9.04 5.66 -18.99
C ASP A 170 8.05 4.55 -19.36
N ALA A 171 8.55 3.34 -19.67
CA ALA A 171 7.71 2.18 -19.92
C ALA A 171 6.86 1.79 -18.70
N MET A 172 7.45 1.79 -17.49
CA MET A 172 6.72 1.50 -16.26
C MET A 172 5.62 2.54 -15.97
N LEU A 173 5.89 3.81 -16.24
CA LEU A 173 4.90 4.89 -16.08
C LEU A 173 3.75 4.72 -17.09
N ALA A 174 4.04 4.40 -18.35
CA ALA A 174 3.02 4.15 -19.36
C ALA A 174 2.15 2.93 -19.03
N ASP A 175 2.76 1.84 -18.57
CA ASP A 175 2.06 0.64 -18.11
C ASP A 175 1.17 0.92 -16.90
N ALA A 176 1.70 1.66 -15.91
CA ALA A 176 0.95 2.06 -14.72
C ALA A 176 -0.24 2.94 -15.07
N GLN A 177 -0.06 3.90 -15.97
CA GLN A 177 -1.13 4.77 -16.44
C GLN A 177 -2.21 3.96 -17.18
N THR A 178 -1.83 3.07 -18.08
CA THR A 178 -2.77 2.20 -18.81
C THR A 178 -3.56 1.31 -17.84
N ARG A 179 -2.89 0.70 -16.85
CA ARG A 179 -3.56 -0.10 -15.82
C ARG A 179 -4.52 0.73 -14.97
N SER A 180 -4.14 1.95 -14.62
CA SER A 180 -4.99 2.88 -13.87
C SER A 180 -6.24 3.26 -14.67
N GLU A 181 -6.08 3.67 -15.92
CA GLU A 181 -7.19 4.04 -16.81
C GLU A 181 -8.16 2.88 -17.05
N THR A 182 -7.62 1.67 -17.27
CA THR A 182 -8.44 0.47 -17.45
C THR A 182 -9.18 0.08 -16.18
N GLN A 183 -8.55 0.19 -15.01
CA GLN A 183 -9.20 -0.05 -13.72
C GLN A 183 -10.31 0.96 -13.44
N LEU A 184 -10.09 2.25 -13.71
CA LEU A 184 -11.10 3.29 -13.56
C LEU A 184 -12.31 3.03 -14.47
N ARG A 185 -12.06 2.68 -15.75
CA ARG A 185 -13.14 2.33 -16.67
C ARG A 185 -13.93 1.12 -16.18
N GLN A 186 -13.27 0.06 -15.72
CA GLN A 186 -13.96 -1.12 -15.18
C GLN A 186 -14.75 -0.81 -13.91
N ALA A 187 -14.23 0.04 -13.03
CA ALA A 187 -14.93 0.48 -11.83
C ALA A 187 -16.18 1.29 -12.19
N GLN A 188 -16.05 2.21 -13.17
CA GLN A 188 -17.16 3.01 -13.66
C GLN A 188 -18.25 2.13 -14.30
N GLU A 189 -17.88 1.21 -15.19
CA GLU A 189 -18.83 0.29 -15.83
C GLU A 189 -19.58 -0.57 -14.79
N LYS A 190 -18.89 -1.03 -13.73
CA LYS A 190 -19.53 -1.78 -12.63
C LYS A 190 -20.47 -0.90 -11.81
N ALA A 191 -20.09 0.35 -11.54
CA ALA A 191 -20.93 1.30 -10.80
C ALA A 191 -22.21 1.61 -11.59
N ASP A 192 -22.08 1.91 -12.88
CA ASP A 192 -23.20 2.19 -13.77
C ASP A 192 -24.14 0.97 -13.90
N ALA A 193 -23.57 -0.24 -14.00
CA ALA A 193 -24.35 -1.48 -14.04
C ALA A 193 -25.12 -1.74 -12.73
N LEU A 194 -24.47 -1.49 -11.58
CA LEU A 194 -25.11 -1.63 -10.27
C LEU A 194 -26.24 -0.61 -10.10
N GLN A 195 -26.03 0.63 -10.53
CA GLN A 195 -27.07 1.67 -10.49
C GLN A 195 -28.26 1.27 -11.37
N ALA A 196 -28.02 0.82 -12.60
CA ALA A 196 -29.07 0.36 -13.50
C ALA A 196 -29.83 -0.86 -12.95
N ASP A 197 -29.17 -1.76 -12.21
CA ASP A 197 -29.82 -2.88 -11.53
C ASP A 197 -30.68 -2.42 -10.34
N ALA A 198 -30.17 -1.49 -9.54
CA ALA A 198 -30.91 -0.89 -8.43
C ALA A 198 -32.15 -0.13 -8.91
N GLU A 199 -32.04 0.65 -9.98
CA GLU A 199 -33.17 1.39 -10.58
C GLU A 199 -34.25 0.45 -11.15
N ARG A 200 -33.83 -0.65 -11.81
CA ARG A 200 -34.77 -1.68 -12.29
C ARG A 200 -35.51 -2.34 -11.13
N LYS A 201 -34.80 -2.80 -10.11
CA LYS A 201 -35.41 -3.40 -8.90
C LYS A 201 -36.33 -2.42 -8.19
N HIS A 202 -35.93 -1.16 -8.07
CA HIS A 202 -36.76 -0.12 -7.48
C HIS A 202 -38.07 0.06 -8.25
N SER A 203 -37.99 0.15 -9.58
CA SER A 203 -39.15 0.30 -10.46
C SER A 203 -40.10 -0.90 -10.37
N GLU A 204 -39.55 -2.11 -10.34
CA GLU A 204 -40.32 -3.35 -10.16
C GLU A 204 -41.03 -3.37 -8.80
N ILE A 205 -40.31 -3.11 -7.71
CA ILE A 205 -40.88 -3.07 -6.35
C ILE A 205 -41.97 -2.01 -6.27
N MET A 206 -41.72 -0.79 -6.75
CA MET A 206 -42.73 0.27 -6.77
C MET A 206 -43.94 -0.09 -7.63
N GLY A 207 -43.73 -0.76 -8.77
CA GLY A 207 -44.80 -1.33 -9.58
C GLY A 207 -45.69 -2.29 -8.77
N THR A 208 -45.08 -3.24 -8.06
CA THR A 208 -45.82 -4.21 -7.24
C THR A 208 -46.56 -3.55 -6.07
N ILE A 209 -45.92 -2.59 -5.38
CA ILE A 209 -46.53 -1.84 -4.27
C ILE A 209 -47.74 -1.05 -4.78
N ASN A 210 -47.63 -0.37 -5.92
CA ASN A 210 -48.74 0.38 -6.51
C ASN A 210 -49.90 -0.54 -6.93
N GLN A 211 -49.58 -1.73 -7.43
CA GLN A 211 -50.60 -2.72 -7.80
C GLN A 211 -51.33 -3.26 -6.56
N GLN A 212 -50.59 -3.61 -5.50
CA GLN A 212 -51.15 -4.03 -4.21
C GLN A 212 -52.01 -2.92 -3.59
N ARG A 213 -51.53 -1.68 -3.61
CA ARG A 213 -52.28 -0.51 -3.15
C ARG A 213 -53.61 -0.37 -3.88
N THR A 214 -53.61 -0.43 -5.21
CA THR A 214 -54.83 -0.37 -6.02
C THR A 214 -55.82 -1.48 -5.65
N VAL A 215 -55.33 -2.71 -5.46
CA VAL A 215 -56.18 -3.85 -5.05
C VAL A 215 -56.77 -3.64 -3.65
N LEU A 216 -55.97 -3.15 -2.69
CA LEU A 216 -56.44 -2.86 -1.34
C LEU A 216 -57.45 -1.72 -1.30
N GLU A 217 -57.22 -0.65 -2.07
CA GLU A 217 -58.17 0.47 -2.24
C GLU A 217 -59.50 -0.02 -2.84
N GLY A 218 -59.45 -0.89 -3.86
CA GLY A 218 -60.65 -1.51 -4.44
C GLY A 218 -61.44 -2.36 -3.44
N ARG A 219 -60.76 -3.18 -2.62
CA ARG A 219 -61.40 -3.97 -1.55
C ARG A 219 -62.01 -3.07 -0.48
N LEU A 220 -61.33 -2.00 -0.10
CA LEU A 220 -61.85 -1.03 0.88
C LEU A 220 -63.18 -0.44 0.41
N GLU A 221 -63.28 -0.07 -0.87
CA GLU A 221 -64.51 0.50 -1.44
C GLU A 221 -65.64 -0.54 -1.53
N GLN A 222 -65.32 -1.79 -1.87
CA GLN A 222 -66.27 -2.90 -1.81
C GLN A 222 -66.80 -3.13 -0.39
N LEU A 223 -65.93 -3.12 0.62
CA LEU A 223 -66.33 -3.28 2.02
C LEU A 223 -67.22 -2.12 2.49
N ARG A 224 -66.92 -0.88 2.10
CA ARG A 224 -67.76 0.30 2.41
C ARG A 224 -69.14 0.20 1.78
N THR A 225 -69.22 -0.27 0.53
CA THR A 225 -70.50 -0.49 -0.16
C THR A 225 -71.30 -1.59 0.53
N PHE A 226 -70.66 -2.73 0.82
CA PHE A 226 -71.26 -3.84 1.55
C PHE A 226 -71.80 -3.40 2.93
N GLU A 227 -71.02 -2.63 3.69
CA GLU A 227 -71.45 -2.10 4.98
C GLU A 227 -72.69 -1.21 4.84
N ARG A 228 -72.70 -0.31 3.86
CA ARG A 228 -73.84 0.58 3.60
C ARG A 228 -75.10 -0.20 3.25
N GLU A 229 -74.99 -1.18 2.36
CA GLU A 229 -76.10 -2.04 1.99
C GLU A 229 -76.58 -2.89 3.17
N TYR A 230 -75.65 -3.48 3.93
CA TYR A 230 -75.97 -4.29 5.10
C TYR A 230 -76.70 -3.47 6.17
N ARG A 231 -76.21 -2.27 6.49
CA ARG A 231 -76.88 -1.34 7.41
C ARG A 231 -78.29 -0.98 6.94
N THR A 232 -78.45 -0.73 5.64
CA THR A 232 -79.77 -0.43 5.05
C THR A 232 -80.71 -1.63 5.17
N ARG A 233 -80.27 -2.83 4.78
CA ARG A 233 -81.07 -4.07 4.88
C ARG A 233 -81.43 -4.40 6.33
N LEU A 234 -80.48 -4.26 7.26
CA LEU A 234 -80.71 -4.48 8.69
C LEU A 234 -81.74 -3.49 9.25
N LYS A 235 -81.64 -2.20 8.89
CA LYS A 235 -82.61 -1.19 9.28
C LYS A 235 -84.01 -1.55 8.77
N THR A 236 -84.15 -1.85 7.48
CA THR A 236 -85.44 -2.24 6.89
C THR A 236 -86.02 -3.51 7.53
N TYR A 237 -85.17 -4.50 7.84
CA TYR A 237 -85.60 -5.72 8.52
C TYR A 237 -86.13 -5.44 9.93
N LEU A 238 -85.41 -4.63 10.73
CA LEU A 238 -85.84 -4.26 12.07
C LEU A 238 -87.12 -3.40 12.05
N GLU A 239 -87.26 -2.47 11.11
CA GLU A 239 -88.49 -1.68 10.92
C GLU A 239 -89.68 -2.58 10.59
N SER A 240 -89.49 -3.54 9.68
CA SER A 240 -90.52 -4.54 9.33
C SER A 240 -90.90 -5.42 10.54
N GLN A 241 -89.93 -5.90 11.34
CA GLN A 241 -90.22 -6.66 12.55
C GLN A 241 -90.99 -5.85 13.60
N LEU A 242 -90.65 -4.57 13.77
CA LEU A 242 -91.37 -3.67 14.67
C LEU A 242 -92.80 -3.40 14.18
N GLU A 243 -93.01 -3.27 12.89
CA GLU A 243 -94.36 -3.10 12.30
C GLU A 243 -95.22 -4.36 12.50
N GLU A 244 -94.67 -5.55 12.26
CA GLU A 244 -95.36 -6.82 12.54
C GLU A 244 -95.74 -6.97 14.02
N LEU A 245 -94.85 -6.58 14.93
CA LEU A 245 -95.14 -6.56 16.37
C LEU A 245 -96.20 -5.52 16.73
N GLY A 246 -96.20 -4.35 16.10
CA GLY A 246 -97.25 -3.35 16.24
C GLY A 246 -98.62 -3.87 15.77
N GLN A 247 -98.66 -4.55 14.62
CA GLN A 247 -99.88 -5.17 14.08
C GLN A 247 -100.38 -6.31 14.98
N ARG A 248 -99.48 -7.16 15.50
CA ARG A 248 -99.84 -8.24 16.44
C ARG A 248 -100.23 -7.74 17.83
N GLY A 249 -99.61 -6.66 18.30
CA GLY A 249 -100.01 -5.97 19.53
C GLY A 249 -101.38 -5.30 19.41
N SER A 250 -101.78 -4.90 18.20
CA SER A 250 -103.12 -4.42 17.88
C SER A 250 -104.16 -5.55 17.73
N ALA A 251 -103.73 -6.82 17.75
CA ALA A 251 -104.58 -8.01 17.66
C ALA A 251 -104.76 -8.70 19.02
N ALA A 252 -104.87 -7.92 20.11
CA ALA A 252 -105.49 -8.44 21.33
C ALA A 252 -106.97 -8.71 21.04
N PRO A 253 -107.49 -9.93 21.26
CA PRO A 253 -108.90 -10.21 21.03
C PRO A 253 -109.74 -9.39 22.01
N VAL A 254 -110.69 -8.62 21.50
CA VAL A 254 -111.79 -8.11 22.32
C VAL A 254 -112.60 -9.30 22.80
N ASP A 255 -112.60 -9.50 24.12
CA ASP A 255 -113.32 -10.56 24.81
C ASP A 255 -114.83 -10.37 24.59
N SER A 256 -115.40 -11.10 23.64
CA SER A 256 -116.85 -11.27 23.52
C SER A 256 -117.24 -12.59 24.19
N SER A 257 -117.22 -12.59 25.53
CA SER A 257 -117.84 -13.62 26.36
C SER A 257 -118.77 -12.98 27.40
N ALA A 258 -120.07 -12.93 27.08
CA ALA A 258 -121.10 -12.69 28.07
C ALA A 258 -122.42 -13.39 27.69
N GLY A 259 -122.65 -14.53 28.36
CA GLY A 259 -123.96 -15.12 28.64
C GLY A 259 -124.36 -16.30 27.74
N ASN A 260 -124.87 -17.42 28.24
CA ASN A 260 -125.14 -17.86 29.60
C ASN A 260 -125.59 -19.34 29.49
N GLU A 261 -125.05 -20.18 30.38
CA GLU A 261 -125.65 -21.42 30.96
C GLU A 261 -126.21 -22.55 30.08
N GLY A 262 -125.85 -23.80 30.45
CA GLY A 262 -126.79 -24.91 30.29
C GLY A 262 -126.26 -26.34 30.16
N PHE A 263 -125.70 -26.88 31.25
CA PHE A 263 -126.02 -28.22 31.78
C PHE A 263 -125.71 -29.52 30.99
N ASN A 264 -124.90 -30.36 31.69
CA ASN A 264 -124.95 -31.84 31.79
C ASN A 264 -124.63 -32.69 30.55
N GLN A 265 -124.12 -33.92 30.63
CA GLN A 265 -123.56 -34.83 31.64
C GLN A 265 -123.37 -36.16 30.87
N TYR A 266 -122.56 -37.09 31.40
CA TYR A 266 -122.33 -38.50 31.00
C TYR A 266 -121.12 -38.72 30.07
N ASN A 267 -119.94 -39.13 30.55
CA ASN A 267 -119.54 -40.36 31.28
C ASN A 267 -119.38 -41.62 30.39
N ARG A 268 -118.12 -42.02 30.19
CA ARG A 268 -117.50 -43.38 30.07
C ARG A 268 -116.30 -43.23 29.12
N GLY A 269 -115.07 -43.66 29.43
CA GLY A 269 -114.59 -44.83 30.16
C GLY A 269 -113.55 -45.45 29.21
N ASN A 270 -112.25 -45.41 29.52
CA ASN A 270 -111.50 -46.41 30.28
C ASN A 270 -110.50 -47.12 29.34
N ASN A 271 -109.23 -47.17 29.77
CA ASN A 271 -108.06 -47.87 29.19
C ASN A 271 -107.55 -47.46 27.81
#